data_AF-A0A351A6B3-F1
#
_entry.id   AF-A0A351A6B3-F1
#
_cell.length_a   1.000
_cell.length_b   1.000
_cell.length_c   1.000
_cell.angle_alpha   90.00
_cell.angle_beta   90.00
_cell.angle_gamma   90.00
#
_symmetry.space_group_name_H-M   'P 1'
#
loop_
_entity.id
_entity.type
_entity.pdbx_description
1 polymer ?
#
loop_
_entity_poly.entity_id
_entity_poly.type
_entity_poly.pdbx_seq_one_letter_code
_entity_poly.pdbx_strand_id
1 'polypeptide(L)'
;ALPGWAAGWRPPLRWTRQRRLGAEAMPLLYATVEHRGWIMAIAECLAGERAAPPALDPHECAFGRWLDGVIADPYALGSDRLSELDQLHLEIHALAVELLRLHRGDRKDEAHAGLARLNDMRDRTIAAMEAFIQAM
;
A
#
# COMPACT_ATOMS: atom_id res chain seq x y z
N ALA A 1 21.15 27.76 -28.22
CA ALA A 1 21.95 27.18 -27.11
C ALA A 1 21.00 26.69 -26.03
N LEU A 2 21.31 25.58 -25.34
CA LEU A 2 20.51 25.13 -24.19
C LEU A 2 20.72 26.07 -22.99
N PRO A 3 19.68 26.36 -22.17
CA PRO A 3 19.84 27.13 -20.94
C PRO A 3 20.80 26.48 -19.93
N GLY A 4 21.45 27.29 -19.08
CA GLY A 4 22.45 26.81 -18.12
C GLY A 4 21.94 25.73 -17.14
N TRP A 5 20.68 25.80 -16.74
CA TRP A 5 20.07 24.78 -15.87
C TRP A 5 20.03 23.40 -16.54
N ALA A 6 19.77 23.35 -17.85
CA ALA A 6 19.69 22.11 -18.60
C ALA A 6 21.09 21.51 -18.80
N ALA A 7 22.10 22.37 -19.01
CA ALA A 7 23.50 21.95 -19.16
C ALA A 7 24.09 21.37 -17.86
N GLY A 8 23.71 21.95 -16.71
CA GLY A 8 24.17 21.53 -15.38
C GLY A 8 23.34 20.40 -14.76
N TRP A 9 22.19 20.05 -15.33
CA TRP A 9 21.32 19.05 -14.74
C TRP A 9 22.00 17.67 -14.68
N ARG A 10 21.90 17.03 -13.51
CA ARG A 10 22.30 15.65 -13.28
C ARG A 10 21.19 14.95 -12.50
N PRO A 11 20.74 13.76 -12.93
CA PRO A 11 19.78 13.01 -12.15
C PRO A 11 20.41 12.57 -10.81
N PRO A 12 19.62 12.51 -9.72
CA PRO A 12 20.06 11.86 -8.50
C PRO A 12 20.57 10.44 -8.77
N LEU A 13 21.65 10.01 -8.11
CA LEU A 13 22.28 8.71 -8.35
C LEU A 13 21.29 7.54 -8.23
N ARG A 14 20.34 7.61 -7.29
CA ARG A 14 19.28 6.61 -7.14
C ARG A 14 18.44 6.41 -8.40
N TRP A 15 18.20 7.46 -9.19
CA TRP A 15 17.42 7.36 -10.44
C TRP A 15 18.22 6.69 -11.54
N THR A 16 19.53 6.96 -11.61
CA THR A 16 20.41 6.34 -12.61
C THR A 16 20.63 4.84 -12.37
N ARG A 17 20.44 4.39 -11.13
CA ARG A 17 20.64 2.99 -10.72
C ARG A 17 19.34 2.20 -10.65
N GLN A 18 18.23 2.78 -11.11
CA GLN A 18 16.94 2.11 -11.02
C GLN A 18 16.86 0.95 -12.01
N ARG A 19 16.50 -0.23 -11.51
CA ARG A 19 16.23 -1.40 -12.34
C ARG A 19 14.96 -1.17 -13.17
N ARG A 20 14.99 -1.57 -14.44
CA ARG A 20 13.78 -1.63 -15.28
C ARG A 20 12.90 -2.79 -14.79
N LEU A 21 11.67 -2.49 -14.40
CA LEU A 21 10.67 -3.49 -14.04
C LEU A 21 9.92 -3.98 -15.28
N GLY A 22 9.54 -5.26 -15.30
CA GLY A 22 8.63 -5.81 -16.30
C GLY A 22 7.17 -5.45 -15.99
N ALA A 23 6.29 -5.75 -16.93
CA ALA A 23 4.86 -5.42 -16.83
C ALA A 23 4.18 -6.14 -15.65
N GLU A 24 4.67 -7.33 -15.32
CA GLU A 24 4.22 -8.18 -14.21
C GLU A 24 4.42 -7.55 -12.82
N ALA A 25 5.42 -6.67 -12.66
CA ALA A 25 5.71 -6.01 -11.39
C ALA A 25 4.96 -4.67 -11.23
N MET A 26 4.35 -4.15 -12.30
CA MET A 26 3.65 -2.86 -12.28
C MET A 26 2.43 -2.83 -11.36
N PRO A 27 1.55 -3.87 -11.32
CA PRO A 27 0.42 -3.88 -10.39
C PRO A 27 0.86 -3.71 -8.93
N LEU A 28 1.94 -4.39 -8.54
CA LEU A 28 2.48 -4.32 -7.19
C LEU A 28 3.13 -2.96 -6.89
N LEU A 29 3.80 -2.35 -7.87
CA LEU A 29 4.32 -0.99 -7.73
C LEU A 29 3.19 0.01 -7.49
N TYR A 30 2.09 -0.08 -8.24
CA TYR A 30 0.93 0.79 -8.07
C TYR A 30 0.25 0.59 -6.72
N ALA A 31 0.13 -0.67 -6.28
CA ALA A 31 -0.39 -1.02 -4.95
C ALA A 31 0.32 -0.27 -3.82
N THR A 32 1.65 -0.11 -3.90
CA THR A 32 2.40 0.63 -2.86
C THR A 32 1.98 2.10 -2.76
N VAL A 33 1.58 2.74 -3.86
CA VAL A 33 1.12 4.13 -3.88
C VAL A 33 -0.32 4.21 -3.43
N GLU A 34 -1.16 3.30 -3.93
CA GLU A 34 -2.58 3.21 -3.57
C GLU A 34 -2.79 2.96 -2.08
N HIS A 35 -2.01 2.07 -1.46
CA HIS A 35 -2.08 1.84 -0.01
C HIS A 35 -1.71 3.09 0.80
N ARG A 36 -0.72 3.89 0.37
CA ARG A 36 -0.39 5.16 1.04
C ARG A 36 -1.59 6.12 0.99
N GLY A 37 -2.21 6.27 -0.18
CA GLY A 37 -3.40 7.09 -0.35
C GLY A 37 -4.61 6.57 0.44
N TRP A 38 -4.80 5.26 0.47
CA TRP A 38 -5.88 4.62 1.22
C TRP A 38 -5.75 4.87 2.73
N ILE A 39 -4.55 4.73 3.30
CA ILE A 39 -4.28 5.02 4.71
C ILE A 39 -4.53 6.50 5.04
N MET A 40 -4.14 7.40 4.14
CA MET A 40 -4.44 8.83 4.29
C MET A 40 -5.95 9.07 4.33
N ALA A 41 -6.72 8.44 3.43
CA ALA A 41 -8.19 8.57 3.42
C ALA A 41 -8.84 8.02 4.71
N ILE A 42 -8.31 6.93 5.27
CA ILE A 42 -8.75 6.44 6.59
C ILE A 42 -8.45 7.46 7.69
N ALA A 43 -7.25 8.04 7.71
CA ALA A 43 -6.89 9.06 8.68
C ALA A 43 -7.77 10.33 8.58
N GLU A 44 -8.05 10.80 7.37
CA GLU A 44 -9.00 11.90 7.10
C GLU A 44 -10.41 11.59 7.64
N CYS A 45 -10.88 10.35 7.49
CA CYS A 45 -12.16 9.94 8.07
C CYS A 45 -12.14 9.98 9.60
N LEU A 46 -11.06 9.50 10.22
CA LEU A 46 -10.91 9.51 11.68
C LEU A 46 -10.80 10.95 12.23
N ALA A 47 -10.21 11.87 11.47
CA ALA A 47 -10.18 13.30 11.78
C ALA A 47 -11.51 14.03 11.53
N GLY A 48 -12.48 13.38 10.88
CA GLY A 48 -13.75 14.01 10.47
C GLY A 48 -13.64 14.92 9.24
N GLU A 49 -12.50 14.91 8.56
CA GLU A 49 -12.22 15.70 7.35
C GLU A 49 -12.80 15.05 6.08
N ARG A 50 -13.09 13.75 6.14
CA ARG A 50 -13.71 12.96 5.07
C ARG A 50 -14.96 12.24 5.56
N ALA A 51 -16.09 12.48 4.88
CA ALA A 51 -17.40 11.92 5.26
C ALA A 51 -17.55 10.42 4.96
N ALA A 52 -17.03 9.94 3.83
CA ALA A 52 -17.19 8.56 3.38
C ALA A 52 -15.84 7.83 3.38
N PRO A 53 -15.74 6.63 3.99
CA PRO A 53 -14.51 5.86 3.93
C PRO A 53 -14.23 5.37 2.50
N PRO A 54 -12.96 5.08 2.16
CA PRO A 54 -12.65 4.31 0.96
C PRO A 54 -13.24 2.89 1.03
N ALA A 55 -13.17 2.12 -0.06
CA ALA A 55 -13.52 0.70 -0.04
C ALA A 55 -12.71 -0.03 1.04
N LEU A 56 -13.39 -0.81 1.87
CA LEU A 56 -12.80 -1.49 3.03
C LEU A 56 -12.59 -2.98 2.80
N ASP A 57 -13.31 -3.57 1.85
CA ASP A 57 -13.11 -4.95 1.46
C ASP A 57 -11.71 -5.09 0.82
N PRO A 58 -10.82 -5.94 1.37
CA PRO A 58 -9.50 -6.20 0.81
C PRO A 58 -9.57 -6.66 -0.66
N HIS A 59 -10.59 -7.42 -1.06
CA HIS A 59 -10.74 -7.93 -2.42
C HIS A 59 -11.26 -6.87 -3.42
N GLU A 60 -11.75 -5.74 -2.92
CA GLU A 60 -12.16 -4.60 -3.74
C GLU A 60 -11.04 -3.58 -4.00
N CYS A 61 -9.88 -3.71 -3.35
CA CYS A 61 -8.72 -2.90 -3.70
C CYS A 61 -8.02 -3.47 -4.94
N ALA A 62 -7.30 -2.64 -5.71
CA ALA A 62 -6.68 -3.12 -6.95
C ALA A 62 -5.58 -4.16 -6.68
N PHE A 63 -4.89 -4.04 -5.54
CA PHE A 63 -3.95 -5.04 -5.06
C PHE A 63 -4.63 -6.37 -4.74
N GLY A 64 -5.72 -6.37 -3.98
CA GLY A 64 -6.47 -7.58 -3.64
C GLY A 64 -6.98 -8.30 -4.87
N ARG A 65 -7.57 -7.58 -5.84
CA ARG A 65 -7.99 -8.18 -7.12
C ARG A 65 -6.83 -8.83 -7.88
N TRP A 66 -5.66 -8.20 -7.88
CA TRP A 66 -4.47 -8.77 -8.50
C TRP A 66 -4.01 -10.01 -7.74
N LEU A 67 -3.96 -9.95 -6.42
CA LEU A 67 -3.51 -11.02 -5.55
C LEU A 67 -4.42 -12.25 -5.66
N ASP A 68 -5.74 -12.07 -5.69
CA ASP A 68 -6.71 -13.13 -5.93
C ASP A 68 -6.42 -13.87 -7.25
N GLY A 69 -6.04 -13.13 -8.29
CA GLY A 69 -5.67 -13.70 -9.58
C GLY A 69 -4.35 -14.48 -9.55
N VAL A 70 -3.34 -13.99 -8.82
CA VAL A 70 -2.03 -14.64 -8.71
C VAL A 70 -2.10 -15.89 -7.82
N ILE A 71 -2.82 -15.83 -6.70
CA ILE A 71 -2.99 -16.97 -5.78
C ILE A 71 -3.81 -18.09 -6.43
N ALA A 72 -4.73 -17.75 -7.35
CA ALA A 72 -5.49 -18.74 -8.10
C ALA A 72 -4.65 -19.52 -9.13
N ASP A 73 -3.41 -19.09 -9.44
CA ASP A 73 -2.50 -19.79 -10.35
C ASP A 73 -1.67 -20.87 -9.60
N PRO A 74 -1.87 -22.17 -9.88
CA PRO A 74 -1.14 -23.27 -9.23
C PRO A 74 0.38 -23.25 -9.47
N TYR A 75 0.85 -22.47 -10.45
CA TYR A 75 2.27 -22.39 -10.81
C TYR A 75 2.95 -21.11 -10.31
N ALA A 76 2.26 -20.29 -9.49
CA ALA A 76 2.82 -19.07 -8.94
C ALA A 76 4.08 -19.35 -8.10
N LEU A 77 5.24 -18.91 -8.60
CA LEU A 77 6.50 -18.93 -7.85
C LEU A 77 6.39 -18.03 -6.61
N GLY A 78 6.86 -18.52 -5.46
CA GLY A 78 6.95 -17.71 -4.23
C GLY A 78 5.70 -17.73 -3.33
N SER A 79 4.96 -18.84 -3.30
CA SER A 79 3.75 -19.06 -2.49
C SER A 79 3.84 -18.55 -1.04
N ASP A 80 4.99 -18.73 -0.38
CA ASP A 80 5.15 -18.35 1.02
C ASP A 80 5.19 -16.82 1.17
N ARG A 81 5.86 -16.10 0.25
CA ARG A 81 5.90 -14.63 0.25
C ARG A 81 4.57 -14.03 -0.18
N LEU A 82 3.87 -14.69 -1.11
CA LEU A 82 2.51 -14.28 -1.49
C LEU A 82 1.53 -14.46 -0.32
N SER A 83 1.64 -15.57 0.42
CA SER A 83 0.87 -15.80 1.65
C SER A 83 1.15 -14.74 2.72
N GLU A 84 2.43 -14.38 2.92
CA GLU A 84 2.80 -13.30 3.85
C GLU A 84 2.22 -11.95 3.42
N LEU A 85 2.29 -11.63 2.13
CA LEU A 85 1.69 -10.41 1.57
C LEU A 85 0.16 -10.38 1.76
N ASP A 86 -0.51 -11.51 1.51
CA ASP A 86 -1.95 -11.64 1.72
C ASP A 86 -2.31 -11.44 3.19
N GLN A 87 -1.58 -12.08 4.10
CA GLN A 87 -1.81 -11.91 5.53
C GLN A 87 -1.66 -10.45 5.97
N LEU A 88 -0.57 -9.78 5.60
CA LEU A 88 -0.36 -8.36 5.92
C LEU A 88 -1.46 -7.46 5.34
N HIS A 89 -1.95 -7.80 4.14
CA HIS A 89 -3.04 -7.09 3.47
C HIS A 89 -4.38 -7.27 4.18
N LEU A 90 -4.73 -8.50 4.56
CA LEU A 90 -5.95 -8.76 5.32
C LEU A 90 -5.90 -8.09 6.71
N GLU A 91 -4.76 -8.14 7.39
CA GLU A 91 -4.57 -7.51 8.69
C GLU A 91 -4.77 -5.99 8.62
N ILE A 92 -4.21 -5.31 7.61
CA ILE A 92 -4.31 -3.85 7.50
C ILE A 92 -5.73 -3.39 7.18
N HIS A 93 -6.45 -4.15 6.34
CA HIS A 93 -7.86 -3.92 6.07
C HIS A 93 -8.73 -4.13 7.31
N ALA A 94 -8.51 -5.23 8.04
CA ALA A 94 -9.22 -5.52 9.28
C ALA A 94 -9.01 -4.42 10.34
N LEU A 95 -7.78 -3.92 10.47
CA LEU A 95 -7.47 -2.83 11.39
C LEU A 95 -8.20 -1.54 11.02
N ALA A 96 -8.20 -1.15 9.74
CA ALA A 96 -8.91 0.06 9.34
C ALA A 96 -10.43 -0.02 9.61
N VAL A 97 -11.04 -1.19 9.37
CA VAL A 97 -12.44 -1.46 9.73
C VAL A 97 -12.66 -1.30 11.24
N GLU A 98 -11.76 -1.84 12.07
CA GLU A 98 -11.81 -1.70 13.52
C GLU A 98 -11.78 -0.22 13.95
N LEU A 99 -10.84 0.58 13.44
CA LEU A 99 -10.70 1.99 13.81
C LEU A 99 -11.91 2.82 13.37
N LEU A 100 -12.40 2.61 12.15
CA LEU A 100 -13.60 3.29 11.67
C LEU A 100 -14.83 2.93 12.50
N ARG A 101 -14.94 1.68 12.96
CA ARG A 101 -16.02 1.25 13.86
C ARG A 101 -15.91 1.93 15.22
N LEU A 102 -14.71 2.02 15.80
CA LEU A 102 -14.47 2.74 17.06
C LEU A 102 -14.82 4.22 16.94
N HIS A 103 -14.45 4.85 15.81
CA HIS A 103 -14.73 6.26 15.53
C HIS A 103 -16.21 6.57 15.31
N ARG A 104 -16.95 5.67 14.65
CA ARG A 104 -18.42 5.78 14.50
C ARG A 104 -19.15 5.57 15.83
N GLY A 105 -18.55 4.83 16.76
CA GLY A 105 -18.98 4.79 18.14
C GLY A 105 -18.50 6.01 18.92
N ASP A 106 -18.49 5.89 20.25
CA ASP A 106 -18.08 6.98 21.14
C ASP A 106 -16.62 6.86 21.60
N ARG A 107 -15.81 6.06 20.88
CA ARG A 107 -14.42 5.72 21.24
C ARG A 107 -13.42 6.37 20.28
N LYS A 108 -13.60 7.67 20.00
CA LYS A 108 -12.82 8.41 19.00
C LYS A 108 -11.34 8.52 19.36
N ASP A 109 -11.01 8.71 20.64
CA ASP A 109 -9.63 8.81 21.09
C ASP A 109 -8.84 7.51 20.85
N GLU A 110 -9.50 6.37 21.08
CA GLU A 110 -8.90 5.04 20.82
C GLU A 110 -8.72 4.79 19.33
N ALA A 111 -9.69 5.21 18.51
CA ALA A 111 -9.57 5.16 17.06
C ALA A 111 -8.38 5.99 16.56
N HIS A 112 -8.19 7.20 17.09
CA HIS A 112 -7.06 8.07 16.76
C HIS A 112 -5.73 7.49 17.25
N ALA A 113 -5.67 6.94 18.47
CA ALA A 113 -4.46 6.30 18.98
C ALA A 113 -4.03 5.11 18.10
N GLY A 114 -5.00 4.40 17.50
CA GLY A 114 -4.76 3.31 16.56
C GLY A 114 -4.09 3.73 15.24
N LEU A 115 -4.04 5.03 14.90
CA LEU A 115 -3.37 5.51 13.68
C LEU A 115 -1.88 5.16 13.65
N ALA A 116 -1.21 5.16 14.80
CA ALA A 116 0.20 4.76 14.85
C ALA A 116 0.39 3.31 14.40
N ARG A 117 -0.47 2.40 14.90
CA ARG A 117 -0.49 0.98 14.49
C ARG A 117 -0.83 0.82 13.02
N LEU A 118 -1.79 1.60 12.52
CA LEU A 118 -2.18 1.56 11.11
C LEU A 118 -1.04 2.01 10.18
N ASN A 119 -0.30 3.06 10.56
CA ASN A 119 0.86 3.53 9.80
C ASN A 119 2.03 2.54 9.83
N ASP A 120 2.32 1.92 10.98
CA ASP A 120 3.33 0.85 11.07
C ASP A 120 2.98 -0.33 10.14
N MET A 121 1.72 -0.76 10.16
CA MET A 121 1.27 -1.87 9.32
C MET A 121 1.34 -1.51 7.84
N ARG A 122 1.00 -0.28 7.45
CA ARG A 122 1.21 0.22 6.09
C ARG A 122 2.67 0.07 5.68
N ASP A 123 3.59 0.54 6.51
CA ASP A 123 5.01 0.54 6.18
C ASP A 123 5.55 -0.89 6.04
N ARG A 124 5.08 -1.82 6.88
CA ARG A 124 5.38 -3.26 6.77
C ARG A 124 4.81 -3.88 5.49
N THR A 125 3.54 -3.64 5.18
CA THR A 125 2.90 -4.13 3.94
C THR A 125 3.64 -3.63 2.71
N ILE A 126 3.97 -2.34 2.66
CA ILE A 126 4.69 -1.74 1.53
C ILE A 126 6.11 -2.28 1.43
N ALA A 127 6.82 -2.44 2.54
CA ALA A 127 8.17 -3.02 2.53
C ALA A 127 8.15 -4.46 2.00
N ALA A 128 7.14 -5.26 2.37
CA ALA A 128 6.96 -6.61 1.83
C ALA A 128 6.68 -6.59 0.32
N MET A 129 5.84 -5.66 -0.16
CA MET A 129 5.57 -5.48 -1.59
C MET A 129 6.86 -5.11 -2.35
N GLU A 130 7.61 -4.14 -1.85
CA GLU A 130 8.89 -3.70 -2.44
C GLU A 130 9.93 -4.82 -2.45
N ALA A 131 10.02 -5.62 -1.39
CA ALA A 131 10.90 -6.78 -1.32
C ALA A 131 10.49 -7.89 -2.31
N PHE A 132 9.18 -8.10 -2.50
CA PHE A 132 8.68 -9.03 -3.51
C PHE A 132 9.04 -8.56 -4.92
N ILE A 133 8.79 -7.28 -5.25
CA ILE A 133 9.21 -6.67 -6.52
C ILE A 133 10.71 -6.87 -6.77
N GLN A 134 11.55 -6.69 -5.75
CA GLN A 134 13.00 -6.85 -5.86
C GLN A 134 13.44 -8.30 -6.14
N ALA A 135 12.63 -9.28 -5.72
CA ALA A 135 12.93 -10.70 -5.87
C ALA A 135 12.37 -11.32 -7.17
N MET A 136 11.46 -10.63 -7.86
CA MET A 136 11.05 -10.92 -9.25
C MET A 136 12.18 -10.57 -10.21
#